data_AF-A0AAF1KR36-F1
#
_entry.id   AF-A0AAF1KR36-F1
#
_cell.length_a   1.000
_cell.length_b   1.000
_cell.length_c   1.000
_cell.angle_alpha   90.00
_cell.angle_beta   90.00
_cell.angle_gamma   90.00
#
_symmetry.space_group_name_H-M   'P 1'
#
loop_
_entity.id
_entity.type
_entity.pdbx_description
1 polymer ?
#
loop_
_entity_poly.entity_id
_entity_poly.type
_entity_poly.pdbx_seq_one_letter_code
_entity_poly.pdbx_strand_id
1 'polypeptide(L)'
;MNIKSLLLGSAAALSVVSGAHAADAIVAAEPEPLEYVRICDAYGAGYFYIPGTETCIKIGGKVRSDVSWYNAYKAGQDAAARGTYWKTRAELSIDTASDTEYGALKTDAVFRFESAEGANTNKLLWANISLGGFLVGKNDSVYSTFLGYAGDVINDDIIEYGINGTDELNQLTYAYDSGTGFTAVASLEDSTNGTAAGANGENSSDHYAPDGVLGLGYKAGAFNFRVVGGYDSIVEEGAVKARVDAKFGGFTAFLMGGYNTDGNKLNKYAGAGGAGIGWGDWAVWGGVGQQINDKLKANVQLAYDDKKTFAATGNLKFNPVKNLLIEPEVTYANYDSVNKDTWSGIIRFQRSF
;
A
#
# COMPACT_ATOMS: atom_id res chain seq x y z
N MET A 1 -34.32 -72.04 57.09
CA MET A 1 -33.86 -72.05 55.67
C MET A 1 -32.38 -72.40 55.65
N ASN A 2 -32.03 -73.31 54.73
CA ASN A 2 -30.78 -74.08 54.56
C ASN A 2 -29.49 -73.22 54.54
N ILE A 3 -28.35 -73.54 55.16
CA ILE A 3 -27.40 -74.69 55.15
C ILE A 3 -26.27 -74.60 54.09
N LYS A 4 -25.02 -74.64 54.59
CA LYS A 4 -23.71 -75.14 54.04
C LYS A 4 -23.05 -74.33 52.91
N SER A 5 -21.80 -73.84 53.03
CA SER A 5 -20.47 -74.48 53.22
C SER A 5 -19.94 -75.24 51.98
N LEU A 6 -18.77 -74.84 51.47
CA LEU A 6 -17.62 -75.61 50.91
C LEU A 6 -16.77 -74.65 50.03
N LEU A 7 -15.48 -74.34 50.26
CA LEU A 7 -14.23 -75.12 50.23
C LEU A 7 -13.84 -75.74 48.86
N LEU A 8 -12.55 -75.51 48.52
CA LEU A 8 -11.68 -76.21 47.54
C LEU A 8 -11.94 -75.84 46.06
N GLY A 9 -10.97 -75.54 45.19
CA GLY A 9 -9.54 -75.87 45.14
C GLY A 9 -9.25 -76.45 43.74
N SER A 10 -8.26 -75.92 43.01
CA SER A 10 -7.46 -76.53 41.89
C SER A 10 -6.83 -75.39 41.07
N ALA A 11 -5.52 -75.15 41.07
CA ALA A 11 -4.41 -75.97 40.55
C ALA A 11 -4.50 -76.19 39.03
N ALA A 12 -3.79 -75.35 38.26
CA ALA A 12 -3.18 -75.74 36.99
C ALA A 12 -1.99 -74.80 36.71
N ALA A 13 -0.83 -75.19 37.20
CA ALA A 13 0.44 -74.76 36.64
C ALA A 13 0.66 -75.55 35.34
N LEU A 14 0.75 -74.85 34.21
CA LEU A 14 1.39 -75.36 33.01
C LEU A 14 2.45 -74.34 32.59
N SER A 15 3.67 -74.59 33.08
CA SER A 15 4.89 -74.07 32.51
C SER A 15 5.08 -74.64 31.10
N VAL A 16 5.05 -73.78 30.09
CA VAL A 16 5.72 -74.03 28.82
C VAL A 16 6.81 -72.97 28.68
N VAL A 17 8.05 -73.44 28.73
CA VAL A 17 9.26 -72.70 28.40
C VAL A 17 9.44 -72.73 26.88
N SER A 18 10.06 -71.67 26.38
CA SER A 18 10.74 -71.46 25.08
C SER A 18 9.96 -70.75 23.98
N GLY A 19 10.49 -69.57 23.65
CA GLY A 19 10.09 -68.66 22.60
C GLY A 19 10.86 -67.36 22.77
N ALA A 20 12.19 -67.43 22.66
CA ALA A 20 13.02 -66.24 22.57
C ALA A 20 12.58 -65.45 21.34
N HIS A 21 11.84 -64.38 21.55
CA HIS A 21 11.63 -63.35 20.56
C HIS A 21 12.41 -62.12 21.03
N ALA A 22 13.42 -61.78 20.25
CA ALA A 22 14.06 -60.48 20.30
C ALA A 22 12.96 -59.41 20.20
N ALA A 23 12.68 -58.75 21.31
CA ALA A 23 11.98 -57.48 21.31
C ALA A 23 13.06 -56.40 21.17
N ASP A 24 13.63 -56.26 19.97
CA ASP A 24 14.05 -54.93 19.56
C ASP A 24 12.77 -54.13 19.41
N ALA A 25 12.38 -53.49 20.51
CA ALA A 25 11.44 -52.39 20.45
C ALA A 25 12.11 -51.33 19.57
N ILE A 26 11.81 -51.39 18.27
CA ILE A 26 11.81 -50.19 17.46
C ILE A 26 10.71 -49.34 18.09
N VAL A 27 11.11 -48.55 19.09
CA VAL A 27 10.40 -47.34 19.47
C VAL A 27 10.46 -46.53 18.18
N ALA A 28 9.41 -46.67 17.36
CA ALA A 28 9.06 -45.65 16.42
C ALA A 28 8.95 -44.41 17.30
N ALA A 29 9.93 -43.52 17.21
CA ALA A 29 9.79 -42.18 17.73
C ALA A 29 8.46 -41.70 17.15
N GLU A 30 7.45 -41.61 18.02
CA GLU A 30 6.19 -40.99 17.65
C GLU A 30 6.62 -39.63 17.11
N PRO A 31 6.39 -39.36 15.80
CA PRO A 31 6.88 -38.13 15.22
C PRO A 31 6.27 -37.02 16.06
N GLU A 32 7.10 -36.32 16.83
CA GLU A 32 6.64 -35.18 17.59
C GLU A 32 5.85 -34.32 16.61
N PRO A 33 4.62 -33.92 16.94
CA PRO A 33 3.85 -33.07 16.06
C PRO A 33 4.68 -31.81 15.87
N LEU A 34 5.39 -31.75 14.75
CA LEU A 34 6.27 -30.65 14.45
C LEU A 34 5.36 -29.43 14.32
N GLU A 35 5.37 -28.58 15.35
CA GLU A 35 4.74 -27.26 15.34
C GLU A 35 5.53 -26.39 14.37
N TYR A 36 5.38 -26.66 13.07
CA TYR A 36 6.11 -25.98 12.02
C TYR A 36 5.72 -24.50 11.92
N VAL A 37 4.58 -24.12 12.48
CA VAL A 37 4.08 -22.75 12.41
C VAL A 37 3.68 -22.31 13.81
N ARG A 38 4.63 -21.70 14.51
CA ARG A 38 4.38 -21.05 15.80
C ARG A 38 3.86 -19.65 15.54
N ILE A 39 2.81 -19.24 16.25
CA ILE A 39 2.26 -17.89 16.15
C ILE A 39 3.27 -16.90 16.75
N CYS A 40 3.48 -15.76 16.09
CA CYS A 40 4.28 -14.66 16.62
C CYS A 40 3.39 -13.45 16.91
N ASP A 41 2.99 -13.28 18.17
CA ASP A 41 2.10 -12.19 18.57
C ASP A 41 2.83 -10.83 18.76
N ALA A 42 4.16 -10.83 18.79
CA ALA A 42 4.98 -9.65 19.08
C ALA A 42 4.77 -8.49 18.08
N TYR A 43 4.50 -8.81 16.81
CA TYR A 43 4.34 -7.83 15.73
C TYR A 43 2.89 -7.71 15.22
N GLY A 44 1.95 -8.35 15.91
CA GLY A 44 0.52 -8.29 15.62
C GLY A 44 -0.04 -9.50 14.88
N ALA A 45 -1.35 -9.44 14.58
CA ALA A 45 -2.07 -10.55 13.99
C ALA A 45 -1.55 -10.95 12.60
N GLY A 46 -1.44 -12.26 12.37
CA GLY A 46 -1.03 -12.84 11.08
C GLY A 46 0.46 -13.10 10.93
N TYR A 47 1.27 -12.81 11.97
CA TYR A 47 2.67 -13.19 12.01
C TYR A 47 2.87 -14.60 12.57
N PHE A 48 3.83 -15.32 12.01
CA PHE A 48 4.28 -16.63 12.43
C PHE A 48 5.80 -16.66 12.48
N TYR A 49 6.40 -17.49 13.32
CA TYR A 49 7.85 -17.66 13.32
C TYR A 49 8.31 -18.42 12.09
N ILE A 50 9.38 -17.95 11.44
CA ILE A 50 10.11 -18.72 10.44
C ILE A 50 10.77 -19.91 11.17
N PRO A 51 10.55 -21.16 10.73
CA PRO A 51 11.10 -22.35 11.39
C PRO A 51 12.61 -22.25 11.62
N GLY A 52 13.05 -22.55 12.85
CA GLY A 52 14.46 -22.50 13.23
C GLY A 52 15.02 -21.09 13.54
N THR A 53 14.15 -20.06 13.62
CA THR A 53 14.57 -18.68 13.92
C THR A 53 13.64 -18.01 14.94
N GLU A 54 14.05 -16.82 15.40
CA GLU A 54 13.22 -15.88 16.16
C GLU A 54 12.60 -14.79 15.26
N THR A 55 12.75 -14.91 13.94
CA THR A 55 12.17 -13.99 12.97
C THR A 55 10.72 -14.32 12.71
N CYS A 56 9.86 -13.32 12.80
CA CYS A 56 8.45 -13.41 12.48
C CYS A 56 8.23 -13.04 11.01
N ILE A 57 7.34 -13.75 10.33
CA ILE A 57 6.92 -13.52 8.96
C ILE A 57 5.40 -13.40 8.89
N LYS A 58 4.92 -12.49 8.07
CA LYS A 58 3.50 -12.37 7.70
C LYS A 58 3.39 -12.37 6.18
N ILE A 59 2.44 -13.16 5.69
CA ILE A 59 2.10 -13.23 4.27
C ILE A 59 0.70 -12.66 4.13
N GLY A 60 0.53 -11.72 3.22
CA GLY A 60 -0.75 -11.11 2.93
C GLY A 60 -0.88 -10.77 1.46
N GLY A 61 -1.95 -10.08 1.13
CA GLY A 61 -2.11 -9.58 -0.22
C GLY A 61 -3.51 -9.14 -0.56
N LYS A 62 -3.73 -8.95 -1.87
CA LYS A 62 -5.06 -8.68 -2.41
C LYS A 62 -5.19 -9.15 -3.84
N VAL A 63 -6.41 -9.54 -4.19
CA VAL A 63 -6.84 -9.70 -5.59
C VAL A 63 -7.88 -8.64 -5.87
N ARG A 64 -7.70 -7.94 -6.98
CA ARG A 64 -8.54 -6.81 -7.39
C ARG A 64 -8.91 -6.93 -8.86
N SER A 65 -10.14 -6.60 -9.19
CA SER A 65 -10.63 -6.53 -10.55
C SER A 65 -11.36 -5.20 -10.75
N ASP A 66 -10.83 -4.39 -11.66
CA ASP A 66 -11.33 -3.07 -12.00
C ASP A 66 -11.97 -3.17 -13.39
N VAL A 67 -13.26 -2.84 -13.50
CA VAL A 67 -13.96 -2.69 -14.78
C VAL A 67 -14.30 -1.23 -14.95
N SER A 68 -13.80 -0.61 -16.00
CA SER A 68 -13.96 0.81 -16.27
C SER A 68 -14.61 1.07 -17.61
N TRP A 69 -15.39 2.14 -17.68
CA TRP A 69 -15.96 2.70 -18.89
C TRP A 69 -15.36 4.09 -19.09
N TYR A 70 -14.75 4.29 -20.26
CA TYR A 70 -13.88 5.43 -20.56
C TYR A 70 -12.69 5.57 -19.62
N ASN A 71 -11.72 6.39 -20.03
CA ASN A 71 -10.52 6.67 -19.24
C ASN A 71 -10.34 8.19 -19.06
N ALA A 72 -10.57 8.68 -17.83
CA ALA A 72 -10.46 10.10 -17.52
C ALA A 72 -9.03 10.65 -17.63
N TYR A 73 -8.00 9.80 -17.63
CA TYR A 73 -6.59 10.15 -17.80
C TYR A 73 -6.16 10.28 -19.27
N LYS A 74 -7.07 10.10 -20.23
CA LYS A 74 -6.73 10.04 -21.67
C LYS A 74 -7.46 11.11 -22.48
N ALA A 75 -7.77 12.26 -21.87
CA ALA A 75 -8.38 13.38 -22.57
C ALA A 75 -7.52 13.81 -23.78
N GLY A 76 -8.17 14.05 -24.93
CA GLY A 76 -7.50 14.33 -26.20
C GLY A 76 -6.94 13.09 -26.93
N GLN A 77 -6.95 11.92 -26.30
CA GLN A 77 -6.55 10.64 -26.90
C GLN A 77 -7.79 9.76 -27.15
N ASP A 78 -8.74 10.27 -27.93
CA ASP A 78 -10.10 9.71 -28.07
C ASP A 78 -10.13 8.20 -28.40
N ALA A 79 -9.17 7.68 -29.18
CA ALA A 79 -9.07 6.25 -29.48
C ALA A 79 -8.63 5.40 -28.28
N ALA A 80 -7.79 5.96 -27.40
CA ALA A 80 -7.31 5.31 -26.18
C ALA A 80 -8.18 5.60 -24.94
N ALA A 81 -9.17 6.50 -25.07
CA ALA A 81 -10.07 6.89 -23.99
C ALA A 81 -11.45 6.23 -24.06
N ARG A 82 -11.83 5.64 -25.20
CA ARG A 82 -13.17 5.10 -25.46
C ARG A 82 -13.21 3.58 -25.28
N GLY A 83 -14.21 3.11 -24.54
CA GLY A 83 -14.53 1.70 -24.44
C GLY A 83 -14.69 1.23 -23.01
N THR A 84 -14.73 -0.09 -22.85
CA THR A 84 -14.67 -0.77 -21.56
C THR A 84 -13.28 -1.35 -21.40
N TYR A 85 -12.63 -1.09 -20.26
CA TYR A 85 -11.34 -1.66 -19.92
C TYR A 85 -11.46 -2.53 -18.68
N TRP A 86 -10.87 -3.71 -18.74
CA TRP A 86 -10.82 -4.64 -17.63
C TRP A 86 -9.37 -4.90 -17.23
N LYS A 87 -9.08 -4.59 -15.96
CA LYS A 87 -7.79 -4.84 -15.33
C LYS A 87 -7.96 -5.72 -14.09
N THR A 88 -7.20 -6.81 -14.03
CA THR A 88 -7.12 -7.66 -12.84
C THR A 88 -5.71 -7.63 -12.29
N ARG A 89 -5.60 -7.47 -10.96
CA ARG A 89 -4.34 -7.34 -10.24
C ARG A 89 -4.32 -8.30 -9.06
N ALA A 90 -3.20 -8.99 -8.89
CA ALA A 90 -2.85 -9.70 -7.68
C ALA A 90 -1.61 -9.06 -7.05
N GLU A 91 -1.65 -8.83 -5.75
CA GLU A 91 -0.49 -8.40 -4.96
C GLU A 91 -0.24 -9.43 -3.87
N LEU A 92 1.02 -9.84 -3.73
CA LEU A 92 1.53 -10.69 -2.65
C LEU A 92 2.47 -9.85 -1.79
N SER A 93 2.19 -9.74 -0.50
CA SER A 93 3.03 -9.04 0.47
C SER A 93 3.72 -10.04 1.40
N ILE A 94 4.98 -9.76 1.71
CA ILE A 94 5.79 -10.50 2.67
C ILE A 94 6.42 -9.49 3.61
N ASP A 95 6.02 -9.55 4.87
CA ASP A 95 6.58 -8.75 5.95
C ASP A 95 7.42 -9.65 6.86
N THR A 96 8.60 -9.21 7.28
CA THR A 96 9.37 -9.89 8.33
C THR A 96 9.75 -8.93 9.44
N ALA A 97 9.87 -9.44 10.66
CA ALA A 97 10.29 -8.65 11.82
C ALA A 97 11.11 -9.48 12.82
N SER A 98 12.14 -8.86 13.40
CA SER A 98 12.98 -9.42 14.46
C SER A 98 13.37 -8.33 15.45
N ASP A 99 13.45 -8.68 16.74
CA ASP A 99 13.89 -7.74 17.77
C ASP A 99 15.41 -7.62 17.75
N THR A 100 15.90 -6.40 17.92
CA THR A 100 17.31 -6.06 18.03
C THR A 100 17.50 -5.04 19.15
N GLU A 101 18.74 -4.79 19.56
CA GLU A 101 19.08 -3.74 20.52
C GLU A 101 18.71 -2.32 20.06
N TYR A 102 18.46 -2.13 18.76
CA TYR A 102 18.05 -0.85 18.16
C TYR A 102 16.53 -0.77 17.88
N GLY A 103 15.77 -1.76 18.37
CA GLY A 103 14.33 -1.93 18.11
C GLY A 103 14.03 -2.98 17.06
N ALA A 104 12.79 -3.00 16.57
CA ALA A 104 12.37 -3.99 15.59
C ALA A 104 13.02 -3.74 14.21
N LEU A 105 13.83 -4.69 13.75
CA LEU A 105 14.31 -4.76 12.38
C LEU A 105 13.21 -5.38 11.51
N LYS A 106 12.78 -4.66 10.47
CA LYS A 106 11.69 -5.11 9.60
C LYS A 106 12.10 -5.12 8.13
N THR A 107 11.45 -5.98 7.37
CA THR A 107 11.51 -6.00 5.90
C THR A 107 10.08 -6.00 5.38
N ASP A 108 9.84 -5.27 4.30
CA ASP A 108 8.59 -5.29 3.56
C ASP A 108 8.89 -5.51 2.07
N ALA A 109 8.16 -6.45 1.46
CA ALA A 109 8.25 -6.74 0.04
C ALA A 109 6.86 -6.99 -0.55
N VAL A 110 6.54 -6.30 -1.65
CA VAL A 110 5.26 -6.47 -2.35
C VAL A 110 5.47 -6.73 -3.84
N PHE A 111 4.99 -7.88 -4.30
CA PHE A 111 5.02 -8.29 -5.69
C PHE A 111 3.64 -8.08 -6.31
N ARG A 112 3.58 -7.35 -7.43
CA ARG A 112 2.36 -7.09 -8.19
C ARG A 112 2.39 -7.86 -9.51
N PHE A 113 1.31 -8.56 -9.77
CA PHE A 113 1.01 -9.23 -11.03
C PHE A 113 -0.26 -8.60 -11.59
N GLU A 114 -0.24 -8.20 -12.85
CA GLU A 114 -1.36 -7.49 -13.45
C GLU A 114 -1.65 -8.01 -14.85
N SER A 115 -2.94 -8.17 -15.16
CA SER A 115 -3.45 -8.43 -16.49
C SER A 115 -4.41 -7.31 -16.87
N ALA A 116 -4.10 -6.58 -17.93
CA ALA A 116 -4.94 -5.50 -18.45
C ALA A 116 -5.16 -5.75 -19.95
N GLU A 117 -6.40 -5.93 -20.37
CA GLU A 117 -6.76 -6.17 -21.79
C GLU A 117 -5.94 -7.30 -22.46
N GLY A 118 -5.60 -8.34 -21.70
CA GLY A 118 -4.81 -9.48 -22.18
C GLY A 118 -3.29 -9.30 -22.12
N ALA A 119 -2.79 -8.10 -21.80
CA ALA A 119 -1.37 -7.86 -21.54
C ALA A 119 -1.03 -8.14 -20.08
N ASN A 120 0.00 -8.97 -19.84
CA ASN A 120 0.43 -9.35 -18.50
C ASN A 120 1.74 -8.63 -18.12
N THR A 121 1.77 -8.05 -16.92
CA THR A 121 2.96 -7.36 -16.37
C THR A 121 3.21 -7.79 -14.94
N ASN A 122 4.48 -7.70 -14.51
CA ASN A 122 4.92 -8.00 -13.16
C ASN A 122 5.79 -6.85 -12.64
N LYS A 123 5.61 -6.43 -11.39
CA LYS A 123 6.35 -5.32 -10.79
C LYS A 123 6.70 -5.65 -9.33
N LEU A 124 7.96 -5.40 -8.96
CA LEU A 124 8.35 -5.26 -7.55
C LEU A 124 7.94 -3.87 -7.09
N LEU A 125 6.88 -3.77 -6.30
CA LEU A 125 6.40 -2.48 -5.79
C LEU A 125 7.31 -1.98 -4.70
N TRP A 126 7.41 -2.76 -3.62
CA TRP A 126 8.18 -2.45 -2.43
C TRP A 126 9.19 -3.55 -2.17
N ALA A 127 10.35 -3.15 -1.67
CA ALA A 127 11.42 -4.02 -1.20
C ALA A 127 12.36 -3.18 -0.33
N ASN A 128 12.06 -3.10 0.96
CA ASN A 128 12.76 -2.21 1.87
C ASN A 128 13.07 -2.88 3.22
N ILE A 129 14.04 -2.30 3.93
CA ILE A 129 14.44 -2.67 5.29
C ILE A 129 14.23 -1.43 6.16
N SER A 130 13.68 -1.61 7.36
CA SER A 130 13.52 -0.52 8.33
C SER A 130 13.99 -0.88 9.73
N LEU A 131 14.56 0.10 10.42
CA LEU A 131 15.06 -0.01 11.79
C LEU A 131 15.15 1.38 12.43
N GLY A 132 14.61 1.56 13.63
CA GLY A 132 14.83 2.79 14.42
C GLY A 132 14.41 4.09 13.72
N GLY A 133 13.38 4.06 12.86
CA GLY A 133 12.92 5.20 12.08
C GLY A 133 13.58 5.35 10.70
N PHE A 134 14.66 4.62 10.44
CA PHE A 134 15.24 4.54 9.10
C PHE A 134 14.49 3.54 8.22
N LEU A 135 14.43 3.85 6.92
CA LEU A 135 14.02 2.96 5.85
C LEU A 135 15.05 3.06 4.72
N VAL A 136 15.48 1.91 4.19
CA VAL A 136 16.35 1.84 3.01
C VAL A 136 15.82 0.82 2.02
N GLY A 137 15.85 1.15 0.74
CA GLY A 137 15.42 0.28 -0.35
C GLY A 137 14.30 0.90 -1.17
N LYS A 138 13.48 0.07 -1.81
CA LYS A 138 12.42 0.53 -2.70
C LYS A 138 11.09 0.67 -1.96
N ASN A 139 10.50 1.86 -2.03
CA ASN A 139 9.18 2.17 -1.48
C ASN A 139 8.56 3.35 -2.25
N ASP A 140 7.28 3.64 -2.00
CA ASP A 140 6.66 4.87 -2.49
C ASP A 140 7.42 6.10 -1.97
N SER A 141 7.59 7.13 -2.80
CA SER A 141 8.19 8.40 -2.41
C SER A 141 7.49 8.96 -1.18
N VAL A 142 8.29 9.52 -0.28
CA VAL A 142 7.76 10.14 0.92
C VAL A 142 7.03 11.45 0.58
N TYR A 143 7.33 12.08 -0.56
CA TYR A 143 6.60 13.23 -1.06
C TYR A 143 5.13 12.91 -1.40
N SER A 144 4.89 11.71 -1.95
CA SER A 144 3.56 11.21 -2.29
C SER A 144 2.79 10.75 -1.06
N THR A 145 3.47 10.04 -0.16
CA THR A 145 2.80 9.33 0.95
C THR A 145 2.71 10.11 2.26
N PHE A 146 3.61 11.05 2.54
CA PHE A 146 3.65 11.74 3.84
C PHE A 146 2.38 12.53 4.15
N LEU A 147 1.75 13.14 3.14
CA LEU A 147 0.47 13.84 3.28
C LEU A 147 -0.73 12.89 3.15
N GLY A 148 -0.53 11.65 2.72
CA GLY A 148 -1.57 10.73 2.27
C GLY A 148 -2.15 11.12 0.90
N TYR A 149 -2.88 10.18 0.30
CA TYR A 149 -3.49 10.28 -1.02
C TYR A 149 -4.50 11.41 -1.15
N ALA A 150 -4.67 11.97 -2.35
CA ALA A 150 -5.53 13.12 -2.60
C ALA A 150 -7.04 12.83 -2.49
N GLY A 151 -7.46 11.71 -1.94
CA GLY A 151 -8.86 11.37 -1.68
C GLY A 151 -9.00 9.92 -1.26
N ASP A 152 -10.20 9.52 -0.89
CA ASP A 152 -10.56 8.09 -0.76
C ASP A 152 -11.40 7.67 -1.97
N VAL A 153 -10.84 7.95 -3.16
CA VAL A 153 -11.40 7.65 -4.48
C VAL A 153 -10.39 6.85 -5.31
N ILE A 154 -10.83 6.18 -6.37
CA ILE A 154 -10.00 5.36 -7.24
C ILE A 154 -9.18 6.23 -8.19
N ASN A 155 -9.82 7.21 -8.83
CA ASN A 155 -9.19 8.18 -9.71
C ASN A 155 -8.89 9.46 -8.92
N ASP A 156 -7.94 9.38 -8.00
CA ASP A 156 -7.60 10.47 -7.08
C ASP A 156 -6.49 11.41 -7.60
N ASP A 157 -5.86 11.03 -8.70
CA ASP A 157 -4.64 11.57 -9.30
C ASP A 157 -4.85 12.09 -10.74
N ILE A 158 -6.10 12.43 -11.11
CA ILE A 158 -6.37 13.12 -12.40
C ILE A 158 -5.48 14.37 -12.55
N ILE A 159 -5.36 15.12 -11.46
CA ILE A 159 -4.30 16.10 -11.24
C ILE A 159 -3.31 15.43 -10.29
N GLU A 160 -2.10 15.16 -10.77
CA GLU A 160 -1.07 14.42 -10.06
C GLU A 160 -0.64 15.16 -8.79
N TYR A 161 -0.78 14.50 -7.64
CA TYR A 161 -0.27 15.03 -6.37
C TYR A 161 1.04 14.35 -5.97
N GLY A 162 1.33 13.15 -6.45
CA GLY A 162 2.53 12.39 -6.13
C GLY A 162 3.63 12.58 -7.17
N ILE A 163 4.38 11.50 -7.41
CA ILE A 163 5.39 11.44 -8.45
C ILE A 163 4.79 10.66 -9.62
N ASN A 164 4.63 11.37 -10.75
CA ASN A 164 3.97 10.91 -11.96
C ASN A 164 4.24 9.43 -12.29
N GLY A 165 3.18 8.61 -12.22
CA GLY A 165 3.10 7.25 -12.77
C GLY A 165 3.93 6.16 -12.07
N THR A 166 4.78 6.53 -11.12
CA THR A 166 5.74 5.65 -10.44
C THR A 166 6.19 6.31 -9.13
N ASP A 167 5.32 6.28 -8.13
CA ASP A 167 5.69 6.67 -6.78
C ASP A 167 6.85 5.80 -6.25
N GLU A 168 7.03 4.57 -6.74
CA GLU A 168 7.97 3.62 -6.18
C GLU A 168 9.41 3.83 -6.68
N LEU A 169 10.30 4.24 -5.78
CA LEU A 169 11.71 4.54 -6.05
C LEU A 169 12.63 4.01 -4.95
N ASN A 170 13.93 3.95 -5.22
CA ASN A 170 14.91 3.65 -4.18
C ASN A 170 15.10 4.88 -3.30
N GLN A 171 15.13 4.69 -1.98
CA GLN A 171 15.24 5.79 -1.03
C GLN A 171 16.02 5.39 0.22
N LEU A 172 16.58 6.39 0.88
CA LEU A 172 17.01 6.36 2.27
C LEU A 172 16.22 7.42 3.04
N THR A 173 15.32 6.96 3.90
CA THR A 173 14.37 7.82 4.61
C THR A 173 14.57 7.70 6.11
N TYR A 174 14.49 8.82 6.82
CA TYR A 174 14.36 8.86 8.27
C TYR A 174 13.04 9.52 8.65
N ALA A 175 12.19 8.78 9.37
CA ALA A 175 10.93 9.26 9.90
C ALA A 175 10.99 9.36 11.43
N TYR A 176 10.56 10.51 11.94
CA TYR A 176 10.48 10.80 13.36
C TYR A 176 9.03 11.04 13.77
N ASP A 177 8.60 10.39 14.85
CA ASP A 177 7.36 10.66 15.54
C ASP A 177 7.67 10.90 17.02
N SER A 178 7.32 12.09 17.51
CA SER A 178 7.50 12.48 18.91
C SER A 178 6.58 11.72 19.88
N GLY A 179 5.52 11.07 19.39
CA GLY A 179 4.43 10.52 20.19
C GLY A 179 3.48 11.59 20.74
N THR A 180 3.82 12.88 20.63
CA THR A 180 3.01 14.02 21.10
C THR A 180 2.31 14.77 19.97
N GLY A 181 2.28 14.18 18.76
CA GLY A 181 1.60 14.71 17.59
C GLY A 181 2.49 15.47 16.60
N PHE A 182 3.74 15.79 16.94
CA PHE A 182 4.73 16.28 15.98
C PHE A 182 5.38 15.12 15.23
N THR A 183 5.45 15.22 13.91
CA THR A 183 6.15 14.27 13.04
C THR A 183 7.08 15.01 12.08
N ALA A 184 8.18 14.37 11.69
CA ALA A 184 9.10 14.89 10.70
C ALA A 184 9.61 13.76 9.81
N VAL A 185 9.98 14.11 8.59
CA VAL A 185 10.58 13.15 7.65
C VAL A 185 11.64 13.82 6.79
N ALA A 186 12.70 13.08 6.52
CA ALA A 186 13.75 13.45 5.57
C ALA A 186 14.09 12.24 4.71
N SER A 187 14.22 12.43 3.41
CA SER A 187 14.52 11.37 2.45
C SER A 187 15.51 11.83 1.40
N LEU A 188 16.40 10.91 1.02
CA LEU A 188 17.17 10.95 -0.21
C LEU A 188 16.57 9.93 -1.17
N GLU A 189 16.11 10.39 -2.33
CA GLU A 189 15.35 9.58 -3.29
C GLU A 189 16.11 9.46 -4.62
N ASP A 190 15.97 8.31 -5.28
CA ASP A 190 16.47 8.09 -6.64
C ASP A 190 15.87 9.13 -7.59
N SER A 191 16.72 9.86 -8.30
CA SER A 191 16.33 10.93 -9.22
C SER A 191 15.76 10.42 -10.55
N THR A 192 15.99 9.15 -10.88
CA THR A 192 15.56 8.59 -12.17
C THR A 192 14.19 7.94 -12.09
N ASN A 193 13.40 8.08 -13.17
CA ASN A 193 12.09 7.46 -13.27
C ASN A 193 12.03 6.34 -14.32
N GLY A 194 12.95 5.38 -14.23
CA GLY A 194 12.94 4.14 -15.03
C GLY A 194 13.52 4.25 -16.45
N THR A 195 13.81 5.45 -16.93
CA THR A 195 14.70 5.72 -18.07
C THR A 195 15.78 6.70 -17.58
N ALA A 196 16.97 6.66 -18.18
CA ALA A 196 18.07 7.60 -17.88
C ALA A 196 17.76 9.04 -18.34
N ALA A 197 16.49 9.43 -18.24
CA ALA A 197 15.96 10.70 -18.66
C ALA A 197 15.08 11.24 -17.52
N GLY A 198 15.31 12.48 -17.09
CA GLY A 198 14.44 13.17 -16.12
C GLY A 198 12.99 13.25 -16.62
N ALA A 199 12.09 13.78 -15.80
CA ALA A 199 10.65 13.89 -16.14
C ALA A 199 10.39 14.57 -17.52
N ASN A 200 11.32 15.40 -18.01
CA ASN A 200 11.30 16.08 -19.31
C ASN A 200 12.05 15.39 -20.47
N GLY A 201 12.62 14.21 -20.27
CA GLY A 201 13.48 13.57 -21.29
C GLY A 201 14.96 14.03 -21.26
N GLU A 202 15.37 14.80 -20.25
CA GLU A 202 16.75 15.30 -20.09
C GLU A 202 17.70 14.19 -19.62
N ASN A 203 18.84 14.03 -20.30
CA ASN A 203 19.77 12.92 -20.08
C ASN A 203 20.40 12.96 -18.67
N SER A 204 20.23 11.88 -17.91
CA SER A 204 20.77 11.71 -16.56
C SER A 204 22.28 11.41 -16.53
N SER A 205 22.96 11.43 -17.69
CA SER A 205 24.36 11.01 -17.81
C SER A 205 25.36 11.87 -17.03
N ASP A 206 25.00 13.11 -16.67
CA ASP A 206 25.87 14.04 -15.93
C ASP A 206 25.37 14.33 -14.49
N HIS A 207 24.32 13.65 -14.01
CA HIS A 207 23.73 13.91 -12.70
C HIS A 207 24.15 12.88 -11.64
N TYR A 208 24.69 13.37 -10.52
CA TYR A 208 25.30 12.56 -9.45
C TYR A 208 24.63 12.72 -8.07
N ALA A 209 23.58 13.55 -7.95
CA ALA A 209 22.92 13.83 -6.68
C ALA A 209 21.53 13.14 -6.60
N PRO A 210 21.19 12.53 -5.45
CA PRO A 210 19.82 12.09 -5.20
C PRO A 210 18.89 13.30 -5.05
N ASP A 211 17.60 13.08 -5.23
CA ASP A 211 16.58 14.07 -4.89
C ASP A 211 16.43 14.17 -3.38
N GLY A 212 16.07 15.36 -2.89
CA GLY A 212 15.88 15.62 -1.47
C GLY A 212 14.41 15.86 -1.15
N VAL A 213 13.88 15.19 -0.14
CA VAL A 213 12.51 15.41 0.36
C VAL A 213 12.51 15.69 1.86
N LEU A 214 11.77 16.70 2.28
CA LEU A 214 11.59 17.09 3.68
C LEU A 214 10.12 17.34 3.99
N GLY A 215 9.66 16.84 5.13
CA GLY A 215 8.29 17.05 5.57
C GLY A 215 8.14 17.23 7.08
N LEU A 216 7.12 17.98 7.47
CA LEU A 216 6.77 18.26 8.86
C LEU A 216 5.27 18.09 9.05
N GLY A 217 4.88 17.56 10.22
CA GLY A 217 3.50 17.33 10.58
C GLY A 217 3.21 17.72 12.03
N TYR A 218 1.98 18.15 12.27
CA TYR A 218 1.47 18.40 13.61
C TYR A 218 0.00 18.05 13.72
N LYS A 219 -0.32 17.17 14.68
CA LYS A 219 -1.68 16.78 15.00
C LYS A 219 -2.19 17.54 16.22
N ALA A 220 -3.29 18.27 16.04
CA ALA A 220 -3.95 19.06 17.08
C ALA A 220 -5.43 18.67 17.18
N GLY A 221 -5.76 17.79 18.13
CA GLY A 221 -7.12 17.31 18.34
C GLY A 221 -7.68 16.62 17.10
N ALA A 222 -8.76 17.17 16.54
CA ALA A 222 -9.42 16.66 15.33
C ALA A 222 -8.68 17.00 14.02
N PHE A 223 -7.69 17.88 14.08
CA PHE A 223 -6.97 18.38 12.91
C PHE A 223 -5.57 17.77 12.79
N ASN A 224 -5.12 17.59 11.56
CA ASN A 224 -3.77 17.18 11.24
C ASN A 224 -3.22 18.08 10.14
N PHE A 225 -2.13 18.79 10.42
CA PHE A 225 -1.48 19.73 9.50
C PHE A 225 -0.18 19.10 9.05
N ARG A 226 0.04 18.99 7.75
CA ARG A 226 1.29 18.44 7.21
C ARG A 226 1.75 19.24 6.00
N VAL A 227 3.06 19.36 5.84
CA VAL A 227 3.73 19.97 4.69
C VAL A 227 4.87 19.07 4.25
N VAL A 228 5.09 18.95 2.95
CA VAL A 228 6.22 18.23 2.37
C VAL A 228 6.71 18.96 1.13
N GLY A 229 8.03 19.03 0.97
CA GLY A 229 8.67 19.58 -0.22
C GLY A 229 9.70 18.61 -0.78
N GLY A 230 9.79 18.55 -2.09
CA GLY A 230 10.78 17.76 -2.83
C GLY A 230 11.58 18.66 -3.77
N TYR A 231 12.86 18.34 -3.96
CA TYR A 231 13.76 18.98 -4.92
C TYR A 231 14.26 17.93 -5.91
N ASP A 232 13.92 18.12 -7.18
CA ASP A 232 14.35 17.28 -8.30
C ASP A 232 15.70 17.81 -8.80
N SER A 233 16.74 17.01 -8.59
CA SER A 233 18.09 17.45 -8.92
C SER A 233 18.31 17.55 -10.42
N ILE A 234 17.62 16.76 -11.25
CA ILE A 234 17.84 16.69 -12.70
C ILE A 234 17.41 17.97 -13.39
N VAL A 235 16.23 18.49 -13.03
CA VAL A 235 15.66 19.70 -13.64
C VAL A 235 15.96 20.98 -12.85
N GLU A 236 16.62 20.84 -11.69
CA GLU A 236 16.94 21.92 -10.75
C GLU A 236 15.71 22.71 -10.24
N GLU A 237 14.59 22.02 -10.06
CA GLU A 237 13.32 22.60 -9.58
C GLU A 237 12.77 21.86 -8.36
N GLY A 238 11.91 22.53 -7.60
CA GLY A 238 11.26 21.97 -6.42
C GLY A 238 9.75 22.16 -6.42
N ALA A 239 9.07 21.39 -5.59
CA ALA A 239 7.65 21.60 -5.32
C ALA A 239 7.36 21.38 -3.85
N VAL A 240 6.35 22.09 -3.34
CA VAL A 240 5.87 21.97 -1.97
C VAL A 240 4.36 21.74 -1.97
N LYS A 241 3.90 20.83 -1.12
CA LYS A 241 2.48 20.66 -0.83
C LYS A 241 2.22 20.75 0.66
N ALA A 242 1.08 21.32 1.01
CA ALA A 242 0.56 21.32 2.36
C ALA A 242 -0.86 20.76 2.39
N ARG A 243 -1.20 20.06 3.48
CA ARG A 243 -2.51 19.44 3.68
C ARG A 243 -3.01 19.67 5.10
N VAL A 244 -4.30 19.93 5.21
CA VAL A 244 -5.05 19.86 6.46
C VAL A 244 -6.09 18.75 6.35
N ASP A 245 -6.08 17.84 7.31
CA ASP A 245 -7.15 16.85 7.52
C ASP A 245 -7.97 17.22 8.75
N ALA A 246 -9.27 16.95 8.70
CA ALA A 246 -10.19 17.11 9.82
C ALA A 246 -11.11 15.89 9.96
N LYS A 247 -11.41 15.49 11.20
CA LYS A 247 -12.38 14.43 11.52
C LYS A 247 -13.44 14.93 12.48
N PHE A 248 -14.71 14.81 12.12
CA PHE A 248 -15.83 15.30 12.94
C PHE A 248 -17.10 14.49 12.67
N GLY A 249 -17.69 13.90 13.72
CA GLY A 249 -19.04 13.32 13.66
C GLY A 249 -19.29 12.30 12.53
N GLY A 250 -18.32 11.42 12.23
CA GLY A 250 -18.42 10.44 11.13
C GLY A 250 -18.01 10.98 9.75
N PHE A 251 -17.66 12.26 9.66
CA PHE A 251 -17.07 12.86 8.48
C PHE A 251 -15.55 12.94 8.59
N THR A 252 -14.91 12.78 7.44
CA THR A 252 -13.51 13.11 7.19
C THR A 252 -13.45 14.16 6.10
N ALA A 253 -12.68 15.22 6.28
CA ALA A 253 -12.46 16.22 5.23
C ALA A 253 -10.95 16.50 5.09
N PHE A 254 -10.53 16.87 3.89
CA PHE A 254 -9.18 17.37 3.68
C PHE A 254 -9.18 18.53 2.67
N LEU A 255 -8.15 19.37 2.79
CA LEU A 255 -7.77 20.36 1.79
C LEU A 255 -6.26 20.30 1.63
N MET A 256 -5.80 20.20 0.38
CA MET A 256 -4.39 20.14 0.01
C MET A 256 -4.12 21.18 -1.07
N GLY A 257 -3.00 21.89 -0.97
CA GLY A 257 -2.51 22.81 -1.99
C GLY A 257 -1.06 22.53 -2.32
N GLY A 258 -0.70 22.67 -3.59
CA GLY A 258 0.64 22.50 -4.11
C GLY A 258 1.14 23.77 -4.80
N TYR A 259 2.45 24.00 -4.72
CA TYR A 259 3.18 25.03 -5.45
C TYR A 259 4.43 24.42 -6.09
N ASN A 260 4.65 24.71 -7.37
CA ASN A 260 5.82 24.33 -8.15
C ASN A 260 6.70 25.57 -8.37
N THR A 261 8.02 25.44 -8.25
CA THR A 261 8.94 26.58 -8.38
C THR A 261 8.97 27.17 -9.79
N ASP A 262 8.74 26.35 -10.82
CA ASP A 262 8.57 26.78 -12.22
C ASP A 262 7.48 25.96 -12.92
N GLY A 263 6.26 26.51 -13.04
CA GLY A 263 5.13 25.87 -13.72
C GLY A 263 5.24 25.73 -15.24
N ASN A 264 6.36 26.15 -15.84
CA ASN A 264 6.68 25.91 -17.24
C ASN A 264 7.59 24.69 -17.45
N LYS A 265 8.25 24.19 -16.40
CA LYS A 265 9.05 22.98 -16.43
C LYS A 265 8.27 21.83 -15.78
N LEU A 266 8.29 20.65 -16.41
CA LEU A 266 7.78 19.47 -15.72
C LEU A 266 8.80 19.09 -14.65
N ASN A 267 8.33 19.02 -13.42
CA ASN A 267 9.11 18.65 -12.25
C ASN A 267 8.56 17.32 -11.74
N LYS A 268 9.42 16.38 -11.35
CA LYS A 268 8.98 15.09 -10.77
C LYS A 268 7.99 15.25 -9.61
N TYR A 269 8.18 16.29 -8.79
CA TYR A 269 7.33 16.62 -7.63
C TYR A 269 6.12 17.52 -7.98
N ALA A 270 6.05 18.00 -9.22
CA ALA A 270 4.88 18.65 -9.80
C ALA A 270 4.53 17.98 -11.14
N GLY A 271 4.38 16.66 -11.06
CA GLY A 271 4.33 15.79 -12.23
C GLY A 271 3.10 15.97 -13.12
N ALA A 272 3.17 15.33 -14.28
CA ALA A 272 2.02 15.25 -15.18
C ALA A 272 1.03 14.22 -14.69
N GLY A 273 -0.25 14.61 -14.64
CA GLY A 273 -1.36 13.69 -14.36
C GLY A 273 -2.01 13.19 -15.63
N GLY A 274 -3.33 13.22 -15.65
CA GLY A 274 -4.13 12.83 -16.80
C GLY A 274 -3.74 13.59 -18.08
N ALA A 275 -3.76 12.87 -19.19
CA ALA A 275 -3.35 13.29 -20.53
C ALA A 275 -1.87 13.74 -20.65
N GLY A 276 -1.04 13.51 -19.63
CA GLY A 276 0.37 13.92 -19.65
C GLY A 276 0.55 15.42 -19.40
N ILE A 277 -0.40 16.05 -18.72
CA ILE A 277 -0.40 17.49 -18.42
C ILE A 277 0.05 17.70 -16.97
N GLY A 278 1.14 18.45 -16.77
CA GLY A 278 1.57 18.94 -15.45
C GLY A 278 0.66 20.05 -14.95
N TRP A 279 0.56 20.22 -13.64
CA TRP A 279 -0.39 21.15 -13.04
C TRP A 279 0.02 22.62 -13.05
N GLY A 280 1.19 22.96 -13.60
CA GLY A 280 1.66 24.35 -13.71
C GLY A 280 2.21 24.90 -12.40
N ASP A 281 1.91 26.16 -12.07
CA ASP A 281 2.47 26.83 -10.89
C ASP A 281 1.81 26.38 -9.57
N TRP A 282 0.53 26.01 -9.61
CA TRP A 282 -0.25 25.68 -8.41
C TRP A 282 -1.34 24.64 -8.71
N ALA A 283 -1.69 23.87 -7.69
CA ALA A 283 -2.80 22.92 -7.73
C ALA A 283 -3.49 22.84 -6.37
N VAL A 284 -4.77 22.49 -6.38
CA VAL A 284 -5.57 22.32 -5.18
C VAL A 284 -6.41 21.05 -5.29
N TRP A 285 -6.48 20.31 -4.18
CA TRP A 285 -7.31 19.13 -4.01
C TRP A 285 -8.11 19.27 -2.73
N GLY A 286 -9.39 18.90 -2.77
CA GLY A 286 -10.23 18.90 -1.59
C GLY A 286 -11.24 17.78 -1.65
N GLY A 287 -11.63 17.27 -0.50
CA GLY A 287 -12.61 16.19 -0.48
C GLY A 287 -13.20 15.91 0.87
N VAL A 288 -14.32 15.21 0.83
CA VAL A 288 -15.10 14.81 2.00
C VAL A 288 -15.46 13.33 1.90
N GLY A 289 -15.46 12.66 3.04
CA GLY A 289 -15.92 11.29 3.19
C GLY A 289 -16.90 11.22 4.35
N GLN A 290 -17.96 10.43 4.19
CA GLN A 290 -18.96 10.20 5.24
C GLN A 290 -19.13 8.71 5.46
N GLN A 291 -18.93 8.27 6.69
CA GLN A 291 -19.33 6.92 7.10
C GLN A 291 -20.85 6.89 7.28
N ILE A 292 -21.55 6.20 6.39
CA ILE A 292 -23.02 6.11 6.43
C ILE A 292 -23.45 5.04 7.44
N ASN A 293 -22.76 3.89 7.44
CA ASN A 293 -22.91 2.80 8.40
C ASN A 293 -21.67 1.90 8.36
N ASP A 294 -21.60 0.84 9.17
CA ASP A 294 -20.43 -0.05 9.28
C ASP A 294 -19.94 -0.71 7.97
N LYS A 295 -20.78 -0.72 6.92
CA LYS A 295 -20.47 -1.34 5.63
C LYS A 295 -20.41 -0.38 4.46
N LEU A 296 -20.83 0.88 4.63
CA LEU A 296 -20.97 1.83 3.53
C LEU A 296 -20.36 3.19 3.89
N LYS A 297 -19.47 3.66 3.01
CA LYS A 297 -18.88 4.99 3.05
C LYS A 297 -19.07 5.67 1.70
N ALA A 298 -19.41 6.96 1.70
CA ALA A 298 -19.43 7.78 0.50
C ALA A 298 -18.27 8.77 0.50
N ASN A 299 -17.65 8.99 -0.65
CA ASN A 299 -16.54 9.94 -0.80
C ASN A 299 -16.75 10.84 -2.03
N VAL A 300 -16.29 12.09 -1.91
CA VAL A 300 -16.20 13.05 -3.01
C VAL A 300 -14.84 13.74 -2.95
N GLN A 301 -14.22 13.90 -4.11
CA GLN A 301 -12.98 14.65 -4.32
C GLN A 301 -13.19 15.65 -5.46
N LEU A 302 -12.66 16.86 -5.28
CA LEU A 302 -12.51 17.89 -6.30
C LEU A 302 -11.03 18.26 -6.43
N ALA A 303 -10.57 18.53 -7.64
CA ALA A 303 -9.23 19.04 -7.91
C ALA A 303 -9.25 20.11 -9.00
N TYR A 304 -8.35 21.09 -8.89
CA TYR A 304 -8.17 22.15 -9.89
C TYR A 304 -6.71 22.62 -9.95
N ASP A 305 -6.22 23.02 -11.12
CA ASP A 305 -4.85 23.46 -11.31
C ASP A 305 -4.70 24.72 -12.17
N ASP A 306 -3.46 25.22 -12.25
CA ASP A 306 -3.08 26.38 -13.05
C ASP A 306 -3.29 26.18 -14.57
N LYS A 307 -3.21 24.94 -15.05
CA LYS A 307 -3.54 24.59 -16.45
C LYS A 307 -5.05 24.52 -16.70
N LYS A 308 -5.86 24.88 -15.70
CA LYS A 308 -7.32 24.87 -15.71
C LYS A 308 -7.90 23.47 -15.95
N THR A 309 -7.17 22.44 -15.52
CA THR A 309 -7.72 21.10 -15.40
C THR A 309 -8.65 21.08 -14.19
N PHE A 310 -9.87 20.60 -14.36
CA PHE A 310 -10.82 20.38 -13.29
C PHE A 310 -11.18 18.89 -13.21
N ALA A 311 -11.17 18.32 -12.02
CA ALA A 311 -11.62 16.96 -11.77
C ALA A 311 -12.65 16.92 -10.63
N ALA A 312 -13.69 16.12 -10.81
CA ALA A 312 -14.67 15.82 -9.78
C ALA A 312 -14.95 14.31 -9.78
N THR A 313 -14.63 13.66 -8.66
CA THR A 313 -14.76 12.21 -8.50
C THR A 313 -15.64 11.91 -7.29
N GLY A 314 -16.56 10.95 -7.43
CA GLY A 314 -17.42 10.49 -6.35
C GLY A 314 -17.62 8.99 -6.35
N ASN A 315 -17.58 8.37 -5.17
CA ASN A 315 -17.68 6.93 -5.04
C ASN A 315 -18.45 6.45 -3.80
N LEU A 316 -18.75 5.16 -3.80
CA LEU A 316 -19.28 4.43 -2.65
C LEU A 316 -18.37 3.25 -2.34
N LYS A 317 -17.85 3.16 -1.12
CA LYS A 317 -17.11 1.98 -0.64
C LYS A 317 -18.06 1.08 0.13
N PHE A 318 -18.38 -0.07 -0.46
CA PHE A 318 -19.27 -1.05 0.13
C PHE A 318 -18.51 -2.32 0.55
N ASN A 319 -18.57 -2.64 1.84
CA ASN A 319 -17.95 -3.83 2.43
C ASN A 319 -19.03 -4.82 2.91
N PRO A 320 -19.60 -5.65 2.01
CA PRO A 320 -20.69 -6.56 2.37
C PRO A 320 -20.29 -7.56 3.46
N VAL A 321 -19.03 -8.00 3.43
CA VAL A 321 -18.37 -8.88 4.40
C VAL A 321 -16.94 -8.43 4.64
N LYS A 322 -16.32 -8.94 5.71
CA LYS A 322 -14.92 -8.66 6.04
C LYS A 322 -13.99 -8.95 4.85
N ASN A 323 -13.07 -8.03 4.58
CA ASN A 323 -12.05 -8.09 3.54
C ASN A 323 -12.57 -8.13 2.08
N LEU A 324 -13.87 -7.92 1.82
CA LEU A 324 -14.41 -7.73 0.48
C LEU A 324 -14.84 -6.27 0.31
N LEU A 325 -14.33 -5.60 -0.71
CA LEU A 325 -14.70 -4.24 -1.11
C LEU A 325 -15.32 -4.28 -2.50
N ILE A 326 -16.45 -3.60 -2.65
CA ILE A 326 -17.09 -3.26 -3.92
C ILE A 326 -17.18 -1.74 -3.96
N GLU A 327 -16.57 -1.13 -4.97
CA GLU A 327 -16.39 0.32 -5.05
C GLU A 327 -16.74 0.83 -6.46
N PRO A 328 -18.00 1.20 -6.71
CA PRO A 328 -18.37 1.98 -7.89
C PRO A 328 -17.98 3.45 -7.71
N GLU A 329 -17.52 4.05 -8.80
CA GLU A 329 -17.06 5.43 -8.87
C GLU A 329 -17.38 6.04 -10.22
N VAL A 330 -17.66 7.35 -10.21
CA VAL A 330 -17.80 8.18 -11.40
C VAL A 330 -16.87 9.37 -11.27
N THR A 331 -16.18 9.69 -12.38
CA THR A 331 -15.28 10.83 -12.49
C THR A 331 -15.68 11.69 -13.69
N TYR A 332 -15.79 12.99 -13.46
CA TYR A 332 -15.78 14.01 -14.50
C TYR A 332 -14.42 14.71 -14.51
N ALA A 333 -13.82 14.87 -15.69
CA ALA A 333 -12.61 15.64 -15.87
C ALA A 333 -12.74 16.58 -17.07
N ASN A 334 -12.31 17.83 -16.89
CA ASN A 334 -12.23 18.85 -17.94
C ASN A 334 -10.79 19.34 -18.04
N TYR A 335 -10.23 19.30 -19.25
CA TYR A 335 -8.89 19.74 -19.56
C TYR A 335 -8.98 20.90 -20.56
N ASP A 336 -9.02 22.13 -20.04
CA ASP A 336 -9.15 23.35 -20.88
C ASP A 336 -7.98 23.50 -21.86
N SER A 337 -6.77 23.12 -21.44
CA SER A 337 -5.54 23.18 -22.24
C SER A 337 -5.60 22.40 -23.56
N VAL A 338 -6.44 21.37 -23.64
CA VAL A 338 -6.68 20.57 -24.85
C VAL A 338 -8.13 20.65 -25.33
N ASN A 339 -8.96 21.51 -24.73
CA ASN A 339 -10.38 21.70 -25.02
C ASN A 339 -11.17 20.37 -25.05
N LYS A 340 -11.02 19.57 -24.00
CA LYS A 340 -11.67 18.26 -23.88
C LYS A 340 -12.24 18.04 -22.50
N ASP A 341 -13.41 17.43 -22.44
CA ASP A 341 -14.00 16.90 -21.21
C ASP A 341 -14.32 15.42 -21.36
N THR A 342 -14.43 14.74 -20.23
CA THR A 342 -14.68 13.31 -20.19
C THR A 342 -15.41 12.91 -18.92
N TRP A 343 -16.37 12.00 -19.09
CA TRP A 343 -16.96 11.22 -18.02
C TRP A 343 -16.36 9.82 -18.08
N SER A 344 -16.03 9.28 -16.93
CA SER A 344 -15.64 7.88 -16.79
C SER A 344 -16.30 7.25 -15.58
N GLY A 345 -16.43 5.93 -15.62
CA GLY A 345 -16.91 5.14 -14.51
C GLY A 345 -15.98 3.97 -14.27
N ILE A 346 -15.82 3.58 -13.01
CA ILE A 346 -15.08 2.38 -12.62
C ILE A 346 -15.86 1.66 -11.53
N ILE A 347 -15.90 0.33 -11.62
CA ILE A 347 -16.30 -0.51 -10.51
C ILE A 347 -15.14 -1.43 -10.15
N ARG A 348 -14.76 -1.37 -8.87
CA ARG A 348 -13.71 -2.20 -8.29
C ARG A 348 -14.30 -3.28 -7.43
N PHE A 349 -13.82 -4.50 -7.62
CA PHE A 349 -13.98 -5.62 -6.70
C PHE A 349 -12.61 -5.94 -6.12
N GLN A 350 -12.47 -5.92 -4.80
CA GLN A 350 -11.21 -6.23 -4.14
C GLN A 350 -11.42 -7.16 -2.96
N ARG A 351 -10.65 -8.25 -2.92
CA ARG A 351 -10.52 -9.10 -1.74
C ARG A 351 -9.10 -9.02 -1.20
N SER A 352 -8.98 -8.70 0.08
CA SER A 352 -7.70 -8.75 0.81
C SER A 352 -7.63 -10.00 1.69
N PHE A 353 -6.42 -10.47 1.98
CA PHE A 353 -6.20 -11.59 2.89
C PHE A 353 -4.97 -11.36 3.77
#